data_AF-A0A8S4ELU1-F1
#
_entry.id   AF-A0A8S4ELU1-F1
#
_cell.length_a   1.000
_cell.length_b   1.000
_cell.length_c   1.000
_cell.angle_alpha   90.00
_cell.angle_beta   90.00
_cell.angle_gamma   90.00
#
_symmetry.space_group_name_H-M   'P 1'
#
loop_
_entity.id
_entity.type
_entity.pdbx_description
1 polymer ?
#
loop_
_entity_poly.entity_id
_entity_poly.type
_entity_poly.pdbx_seq_one_letter_code
_entity_poly.pdbx_strand_id
1 'polypeptide(L)'
;MKMMMLITLRNHERRLQATLLEQRGSTCEVPQMDPFDKEIMQFFEVVDKIYCPGFDWVACHHSICKVKPEILETHRDVSCLYKDIIYITDYKAEFGEIYSINGSEEYQLVQSDHVHVKCTGIVRKDGFPLPSADHQTNGLGGDRHAVCRHGVSTPEPFYSSGRRLCGLRGQPIATSAC
;
A
#
# COMPACT_ATOMS: atom_id res chain seq x y z
N MET A 1 -23.15 -24.74 -30.13
CA MET A 1 -22.23 -23.78 -29.48
C MET A 1 -21.91 -24.15 -28.03
N LYS A 2 -22.88 -24.34 -27.10
CA LYS A 2 -22.61 -24.74 -25.70
C LYS A 2 -21.74 -26.00 -25.52
N MET A 3 -21.97 -27.03 -26.33
CA MET A 3 -21.19 -28.29 -26.27
C MET A 3 -19.70 -28.07 -26.54
N MET A 4 -19.38 -27.19 -27.49
CA MET A 4 -18.00 -26.91 -27.92
C MET A 4 -17.22 -26.15 -26.84
N MET A 5 -17.90 -25.23 -26.12
CA MET A 5 -17.36 -24.47 -24.98
C MET A 5 -17.07 -25.38 -23.77
N LEU A 6 -17.94 -26.36 -23.50
CA LEU A 6 -17.73 -27.37 -22.45
C LEU A 6 -16.53 -28.27 -22.74
N ILE A 7 -16.31 -28.63 -24.01
CA ILE A 7 -15.15 -29.42 -24.44
C ILE A 7 -13.86 -28.61 -24.28
N THR A 8 -13.88 -27.31 -24.59
CA THR A 8 -12.70 -26.44 -24.44
C THR A 8 -12.31 -26.27 -22.98
N LEU A 9 -13.29 -26.03 -22.09
CA LEU A 9 -13.08 -25.96 -20.63
C LEU A 9 -12.44 -27.23 -20.08
N ARG A 10 -13.00 -28.40 -20.41
CA ARG A 10 -12.45 -29.70 -19.96
C ARG A 10 -11.03 -29.95 -20.49
N ASN A 11 -10.72 -29.48 -21.69
CA ASN A 11 -9.38 -29.62 -22.26
C ASN A 11 -8.39 -28.67 -21.59
N HIS A 12 -8.84 -27.49 -21.18
CA HIS A 12 -8.03 -26.53 -20.44
C HIS A 12 -7.72 -27.02 -19.03
N GLU A 13 -8.71 -27.58 -18.32
CA GLU A 13 -8.50 -28.21 -17.01
C GLU A 13 -7.53 -29.39 -17.10
N ARG A 14 -7.69 -30.26 -18.10
CA ARG A 14 -6.76 -31.39 -18.30
C ARG A 14 -5.34 -30.93 -18.59
N ARG A 15 -5.19 -29.85 -19.36
CA ARG A 15 -3.87 -29.25 -19.62
C ARG A 15 -3.27 -28.67 -18.34
N LEU A 16 -4.02 -27.88 -17.58
CA LEU A 16 -3.60 -27.34 -16.28
C LEU A 16 -3.15 -28.45 -15.33
N GLN A 17 -3.93 -29.51 -15.20
CA GLN A 17 -3.57 -30.66 -14.35
C GLN A 17 -2.29 -31.35 -14.82
N ALA A 18 -2.11 -31.55 -16.13
CA ALA A 18 -0.90 -32.16 -16.67
C ALA A 18 0.35 -31.29 -16.40
N THR A 19 0.24 -29.98 -16.57
CA THR A 19 1.35 -29.04 -16.30
C THR A 19 1.67 -28.97 -14.80
N LEU A 20 0.65 -29.00 -13.93
CA LEU A 20 0.85 -29.04 -12.48
C LEU A 20 1.53 -30.34 -12.02
N LEU A 21 1.24 -31.47 -12.67
CA LEU A 21 1.89 -32.75 -12.39
C LEU A 21 3.34 -32.79 -12.88
N GLU A 22 3.60 -32.22 -14.06
CA GLU A 22 4.95 -32.15 -14.64
C GLU A 22 5.86 -31.21 -13.84
N GLN A 23 5.34 -30.06 -13.39
CA GLN A 23 6.07 -29.13 -12.52
C GLN A 23 6.19 -29.59 -11.07
N ARG A 24 5.49 -30.66 -10.69
CA ARG A 24 5.50 -31.13 -9.30
C ARG A 24 6.86 -31.65 -8.86
N GLY A 25 7.78 -31.94 -9.79
CA GLY A 25 9.12 -32.45 -9.49
C GLY A 25 9.07 -33.69 -8.56
N SER A 26 10.22 -34.12 -8.04
CA SER A 26 10.21 -34.97 -6.86
C SER A 26 9.59 -34.16 -5.72
N THR A 27 8.54 -34.68 -5.08
CA THR A 27 7.89 -34.09 -3.89
C THR A 27 8.96 -33.81 -2.83
N CYS A 28 9.45 -32.58 -2.77
CA CYS A 28 10.19 -32.10 -1.62
C CYS A 28 9.17 -32.06 -0.47
N GLU A 29 9.43 -32.80 0.60
CA GLU A 29 8.66 -32.63 1.83
C GLU A 29 8.88 -31.21 2.32
N VAL A 30 7.79 -30.44 2.43
CA VAL A 30 7.86 -29.13 3.06
C VAL A 30 8.27 -29.36 4.52
N PRO A 31 9.42 -28.84 4.96
CA PRO A 31 9.84 -29.02 6.33
C PRO A 31 8.79 -28.39 7.26
N GLN A 32 8.30 -29.18 8.21
CA GLN A 32 7.41 -28.71 9.26
C GLN A 32 8.25 -27.96 10.30
N MET A 33 8.57 -26.69 10.02
CA MET A 33 9.22 -25.80 10.99
C MET A 33 8.19 -24.81 11.54
N ASP A 34 8.22 -24.59 12.86
CA ASP A 34 7.48 -23.50 13.49
C ASP A 34 8.15 -22.17 13.13
N PRO A 35 7.49 -21.26 12.40
CA PRO A 35 8.06 -19.94 12.07
C PRO A 35 8.39 -19.11 13.31
N PHE A 36 7.84 -19.46 14.46
CA PHE A 36 8.08 -18.81 15.75
C PHE A 36 8.95 -19.65 16.68
N ASP A 37 9.62 -20.68 16.16
CA ASP A 37 10.59 -21.46 16.93
C ASP A 37 11.65 -20.52 17.51
N LYS A 38 12.02 -20.74 18.76
CA LYS A 38 12.98 -19.91 19.50
C LYS A 38 14.36 -19.87 18.81
N GLU A 39 14.77 -20.96 18.18
CA GLU A 39 16.04 -21.08 17.45
C GLU A 39 16.06 -20.26 16.16
N ILE A 40 14.89 -19.98 15.58
CA ILE A 40 14.73 -19.13 14.40
C ILE A 40 14.54 -17.68 14.85
N MET A 41 13.69 -17.45 15.85
CA MET A 41 13.38 -16.14 16.42
C MET A 41 14.59 -15.45 17.05
N GLN A 42 15.63 -16.18 17.47
CA GLN A 42 16.87 -15.58 17.98
C GLN A 42 17.63 -14.76 16.93
N PHE A 43 17.42 -15.04 15.64
CA PHE A 43 18.03 -14.27 14.53
C PHE A 43 17.17 -13.06 14.12
N PHE A 44 15.92 -13.00 14.59
CA PHE A 44 15.05 -11.87 14.33
C PHE A 44 15.35 -10.75 15.32
N GLU A 45 16.04 -9.72 14.84
CA GLU A 45 16.22 -8.49 15.60
C GLU A 45 14.91 -7.71 15.64
N VAL A 46 14.49 -7.32 16.85
CA VAL A 46 13.37 -6.40 17.01
C VAL A 46 13.89 -5.01 16.63
N VAL A 47 13.66 -4.65 15.37
CA VAL A 47 13.94 -3.30 14.87
C VAL A 47 12.87 -2.32 15.34
N ASP A 48 13.29 -1.13 15.72
CA ASP A 48 12.36 -0.07 16.08
C ASP A 48 11.46 0.29 14.88
N LYS A 49 10.22 0.64 15.20
CA LYS A 49 9.29 1.12 14.17
C LYS A 49 9.80 2.44 13.63
N ILE A 50 9.85 2.55 12.30
CA ILE A 50 10.14 3.82 11.63
C ILE A 50 9.01 4.79 11.97
N TYR A 51 9.33 5.88 12.66
CA TYR A 51 8.41 6.97 12.93
C TYR A 51 8.51 8.00 11.82
N CYS A 52 7.48 8.09 10.97
CA CYS A 52 7.36 9.16 9.98
C CYS A 52 6.62 10.36 10.59
N PRO A 53 7.29 11.50 10.84
CA PRO A 53 6.62 12.69 11.33
C PRO A 53 5.65 13.27 10.27
N GLY A 54 4.55 13.86 10.75
CA GLY A 54 3.57 14.54 9.93
C GLY A 54 2.42 13.66 9.42
N PHE A 55 1.50 14.29 8.70
CA PHE A 55 0.21 13.72 8.32
C PHE A 55 0.14 13.42 6.83
N ASP A 56 -0.25 12.19 6.46
CA ASP A 56 -0.41 11.78 5.06
C ASP A 56 -1.71 12.33 4.48
N TRP A 57 -1.62 13.02 3.35
CA TRP A 57 -2.79 13.61 2.68
C TRP A 57 -3.58 12.61 1.84
N VAL A 58 -2.92 11.53 1.39
CA VAL A 58 -3.47 10.54 0.47
C VAL A 58 -3.54 9.19 1.17
N ALA A 59 -4.60 8.43 0.87
CA ALA A 59 -4.76 7.05 1.26
C ALA A 59 -4.89 6.19 0.00
N CYS A 60 -4.15 5.09 -0.05
CA CYS A 60 -4.26 4.12 -1.13
C CYS A 60 -4.85 2.80 -0.61
N HIS A 61 -5.84 2.30 -1.33
CA HIS A 61 -6.49 1.02 -1.06
C HIS A 61 -6.42 0.19 -2.34
N HIS A 62 -5.71 -0.94 -2.30
CA HIS A 62 -5.34 -1.67 -3.51
C HIS A 62 -4.66 -0.74 -4.52
N SER A 63 -4.98 -0.84 -5.80
CA SER A 63 -4.40 -0.02 -6.86
C SER A 63 -5.00 1.39 -6.96
N ILE A 64 -5.81 1.84 -6.00
CA ILE A 64 -6.52 3.13 -6.06
C ILE A 64 -6.05 4.03 -4.92
N CYS A 65 -5.58 5.22 -5.27
CA CYS A 65 -5.13 6.25 -4.36
C CYS A 65 -6.05 7.47 -4.43
N LYS A 66 -6.39 8.05 -3.27
CA LYS A 66 -7.22 9.25 -3.19
C LYS A 66 -6.83 10.15 -2.04
N VAL A 67 -7.09 11.45 -2.19
CA VAL A 67 -6.93 12.42 -1.10
C VAL A 67 -7.94 12.08 0.01
N LYS A 68 -7.49 12.11 1.27
CA LYS A 68 -8.34 11.84 2.42
C LYS A 68 -9.41 12.92 2.57
N PRO A 69 -10.66 12.56 2.94
CA PRO A 69 -11.72 13.53 3.14
C PRO A 69 -11.36 14.64 4.12
N GLU A 70 -10.66 14.34 5.22
CA GLU A 70 -10.25 15.36 6.20
C GLU A 70 -9.33 16.47 5.62
N ILE A 71 -8.56 16.17 4.57
CA ILE A 71 -7.77 17.19 3.86
C ILE A 71 -8.67 18.04 2.96
N LEU A 72 -9.62 17.41 2.26
CA LEU A 72 -10.54 18.12 1.37
C LEU A 72 -11.51 19.04 2.12
N GLU A 73 -11.78 18.76 3.40
CA GLU A 73 -12.57 19.62 4.29
C GLU A 73 -11.77 20.81 4.83
N THR A 74 -10.48 20.60 5.11
CA THR A 74 -9.61 21.63 5.72
C THR A 74 -8.85 22.47 4.69
N HIS A 75 -8.67 21.98 3.47
CA HIS A 75 -7.90 22.63 2.41
C HIS A 75 -8.74 22.81 1.13
N ARG A 76 -8.51 23.91 0.42
CA ARG A 76 -9.01 24.16 -0.93
C ARG A 76 -7.88 24.08 -1.95
N ASP A 77 -8.25 23.99 -3.22
CA ASP A 77 -7.31 23.95 -4.35
C ASP A 77 -6.25 22.84 -4.17
N VAL A 78 -6.70 21.68 -3.69
CA VAL A 78 -5.82 20.52 -3.46
C VAL A 78 -5.45 19.93 -4.81
N SER A 79 -4.14 19.86 -5.08
CA SER A 79 -3.59 19.26 -6.30
C SER A 79 -2.43 18.34 -5.93
N CYS A 80 -2.47 17.10 -6.43
CA CYS A 80 -1.51 16.07 -6.14
C CYS A 80 -0.87 15.53 -7.43
N LEU A 81 0.45 15.42 -7.42
CA LEU A 81 1.26 14.80 -8.46
C LEU A 81 1.58 13.36 -8.05
N TYR A 82 1.18 12.41 -8.88
CA TYR A 82 1.42 10.98 -8.73
C TYR A 82 2.43 10.52 -9.77
N LYS A 83 3.35 9.66 -9.36
CA LYS A 83 4.27 8.94 -10.26
C LYS A 83 4.55 7.56 -9.71
N ASP A 84 4.37 6.53 -10.53
CA ASP A 84 4.68 5.16 -10.17
C ASP A 84 6.18 5.01 -9.93
N ILE A 85 6.57 4.23 -8.92
CA ILE A 85 7.96 3.90 -8.64
C ILE A 85 8.24 2.53 -9.24
N ILE A 86 9.00 2.50 -10.33
CA ILE A 86 9.25 1.30 -11.12
C ILE A 86 10.64 0.78 -10.72
N TYR A 87 10.66 -0.33 -10.00
CA TYR A 87 11.92 -0.99 -9.64
C TYR A 87 12.47 -1.77 -10.83
N ILE A 88 13.69 -1.43 -11.25
CA ILE A 88 14.43 -2.13 -12.29
C ILE A 88 15.31 -3.20 -11.65
N THR A 89 15.90 -2.87 -10.49
CA THR A 89 16.63 -3.78 -9.62
C THR A 89 16.36 -3.42 -8.16
N ASP A 90 16.81 -4.25 -7.23
CA ASP A 90 16.69 -4.00 -5.78
C ASP A 90 17.32 -2.67 -5.33
N TYR A 91 18.27 -2.14 -6.12
CA TYR A 91 19.00 -0.91 -5.81
C TYR A 91 18.71 0.23 -6.78
N LYS A 92 17.89 -0.02 -7.82
CA LYS A 92 17.62 0.96 -8.88
C LYS A 92 16.12 1.04 -9.14
N ALA A 93 15.57 2.23 -8.94
CA ALA A 93 14.21 2.58 -9.30
C ALA A 93 14.18 3.77 -10.25
N GLU A 94 13.18 3.81 -11.13
CA GLU A 94 12.86 4.94 -11.99
C GLU A 94 11.41 5.38 -11.74
N PHE A 95 11.09 6.62 -12.08
CA PHE A 95 9.73 7.13 -11.95
C PHE A 95 8.99 7.00 -13.28
N GLY A 96 7.74 6.53 -13.21
CA GLY A 96 6.82 6.51 -14.34
C GLY A 96 6.34 7.91 -14.76
N GLU A 97 5.34 7.92 -15.63
CA GLU A 97 4.67 9.16 -16.05
C GLU A 97 4.05 9.90 -14.86
N ILE A 98 4.06 11.24 -14.95
CA ILE A 98 3.51 12.10 -13.90
C ILE A 98 2.05 12.39 -14.21
N TYR A 99 1.17 12.11 -13.24
CA TYR A 99 -0.24 12.38 -13.31
C TYR A 99 -0.63 13.45 -12.27
N SER A 100 -1.26 14.53 -12.73
CA SER A 100 -1.77 15.59 -11.87
C SER A 100 -3.26 15.38 -11.63
N ILE A 101 -3.63 15.13 -10.38
CA ILE A 101 -5.01 14.85 -9.97
C ILE A 101 -5.45 15.91 -8.97
N ASN A 102 -6.68 16.41 -9.13
CA ASN A 102 -7.18 17.52 -8.34
C ASN A 102 -8.33 17.08 -7.43
N GLY A 103 -8.34 17.62 -6.20
CA GLY A 103 -9.45 17.42 -5.26
C GLY A 103 -9.67 15.96 -4.88
N SER A 104 -10.90 15.48 -5.08
CA SER A 104 -11.37 14.15 -4.68
C SER A 104 -11.23 13.07 -5.76
N GLU A 105 -10.60 13.39 -6.89
CA GLU A 105 -10.38 12.43 -7.97
C GLU A 105 -9.43 11.31 -7.51
N GLU A 106 -9.61 10.14 -8.13
CA GLU A 106 -8.86 8.93 -7.79
C GLU A 106 -7.74 8.70 -8.80
N TYR A 107 -6.55 8.35 -8.30
CA TYR A 107 -5.43 7.88 -9.10
C TYR A 107 -5.39 6.36 -9.10
N GLN A 108 -5.33 5.74 -10.27
CA GLN A 108 -5.14 4.31 -10.41
C GLN A 108 -3.67 4.01 -10.75
N LEU A 109 -3.05 3.17 -9.94
CA LEU A 109 -1.74 2.59 -10.19
C LEU A 109 -1.78 1.71 -11.44
N VAL A 110 -0.83 1.92 -12.37
CA VAL A 110 -0.83 1.25 -13.68
C VAL A 110 0.39 0.34 -13.83
N GLN A 111 1.56 0.83 -13.46
CA GLN A 111 2.84 0.17 -13.76
C GLN A 111 3.51 -0.41 -12.52
N SER A 112 3.13 0.05 -11.32
CA SER A 112 3.72 -0.38 -10.05
C SER A 112 2.67 -0.43 -8.94
N ASP A 113 2.91 -1.20 -7.89
CA ASP A 113 2.20 -1.15 -6.62
C ASP A 113 2.80 -0.11 -5.65
N HIS A 114 3.84 0.60 -6.08
CA HIS A 114 4.49 1.68 -5.36
C HIS A 114 4.29 3.01 -6.09
N VAL A 115 3.99 4.07 -5.33
CA VAL A 115 3.76 5.41 -5.88
C VAL A 115 4.45 6.48 -5.04
N HIS A 116 5.00 7.48 -5.71
CA HIS A 116 5.44 8.71 -5.08
C HIS A 116 4.38 9.78 -5.28
N VAL A 117 3.99 10.45 -4.20
CA VAL A 117 2.94 11.47 -4.21
C VAL A 117 3.46 12.78 -3.64
N LYS A 118 3.16 13.88 -4.32
CA LYS A 118 3.39 15.23 -3.83
C LYS A 118 2.10 16.03 -3.91
N CYS A 119 1.60 16.52 -2.79
CA CYS A 119 0.36 17.28 -2.75
C CYS A 119 0.60 18.75 -2.41
N THR A 120 -0.29 19.61 -2.85
CA THR A 120 -0.31 21.03 -2.50
C THR A 120 -1.74 21.45 -2.23
N GLY A 121 -1.95 22.43 -1.35
CA GLY A 121 -3.26 22.97 -1.07
C GLY A 121 -3.22 24.22 -0.20
N ILE A 122 -4.35 24.94 -0.15
CA ILE A 122 -4.50 26.17 0.63
C ILE A 122 -5.41 25.87 1.83
N VAL A 123 -4.90 26.08 3.05
CA VAL A 123 -5.69 25.92 4.29
C VAL A 123 -6.89 26.87 4.29
N ARG A 124 -8.08 26.36 4.59
CA ARG A 124 -9.27 27.18 4.84
C ARG A 124 -9.12 27.87 6.19
N LYS A 125 -9.34 29.18 6.24
CA LYS A 125 -9.17 30.00 7.47
C LYS A 125 -10.21 29.69 8.57
N ASP A 126 -11.20 28.86 8.27
CA ASP A 126 -12.37 28.62 9.12
C ASP A 126 -12.30 27.24 9.80
N GLY A 127 -11.31 26.41 9.45
CA GLY A 127 -11.06 25.10 10.04
C GLY A 127 -10.27 25.21 11.34
N PHE A 128 -10.75 24.55 12.39
CA PHE A 128 -10.10 24.42 13.70
C PHE A 128 -8.59 24.07 13.60
N PRO A 129 -7.75 24.48 14.57
CA PRO A 129 -6.32 24.24 14.49
C PRO A 129 -6.04 22.73 14.53
N LEU A 130 -5.29 22.24 13.54
CA LEU A 130 -4.59 20.95 13.66
C LEU A 130 -3.70 21.00 14.92
N PRO A 131 -3.48 19.87 15.62
CA PRO A 131 -2.56 19.83 16.75
C PRO A 131 -1.17 20.32 16.31
N SER A 132 -0.68 21.35 16.98
CA SER A 132 0.48 22.17 16.63
C SER A 132 1.84 21.47 16.72
N ALA A 133 2.69 21.74 15.72
CA ALA A 133 4.15 22.00 15.73
C ALA A 133 4.74 21.58 14.37
N ASP A 134 5.41 22.36 13.53
CA ASP A 134 5.93 23.73 13.54
C ASP A 134 6.06 24.21 12.07
N HIS A 135 6.07 25.53 11.86
CA HIS A 135 6.38 26.29 10.62
C HIS A 135 5.25 26.55 9.59
N GLN A 136 4.84 27.81 9.53
CA GLN A 136 4.01 28.42 8.49
C GLN A 136 4.82 28.64 7.21
N THR A 137 4.26 28.27 6.05
CA THR A 137 3.99 29.13 4.86
C THR A 137 3.78 28.22 3.65
N ASN A 138 2.60 28.29 3.02
CA ASN A 138 2.12 27.43 1.92
C ASN A 138 2.04 25.94 2.28
N GLY A 139 0.82 25.38 2.28
CA GLY A 139 0.58 23.97 2.59
C GLY A 139 1.13 23.06 1.51
N LEU A 140 2.45 22.86 1.50
CA LEU A 140 3.10 21.79 0.76
C LEU A 140 2.77 20.49 1.51
N GLY A 141 1.84 19.71 0.96
CA GLY A 141 1.70 18.32 1.33
C GLY A 141 3.03 17.63 1.04
N GLY A 142 3.69 17.13 2.08
CA GLY A 142 5.05 16.60 1.97
C GLY A 142 5.22 15.58 0.84
N ASP A 143 6.40 15.56 0.23
CA ASP A 143 6.80 14.48 -0.68
C ASP A 143 6.78 13.15 0.12
N ARG A 144 5.94 12.20 -0.28
CA ARG A 144 5.80 10.91 0.42
C ARG A 144 5.70 9.74 -0.55
N HIS A 145 6.25 8.61 -0.14
CA HIS A 145 6.11 7.33 -0.83
C HIS A 145 4.99 6.50 -0.20
N ALA A 146 4.09 5.97 -1.02
CA ALA A 146 3.03 5.07 -0.62
C ALA A 146 3.19 3.71 -1.29
N VAL A 147 2.79 2.65 -0.57
CA VAL A 147 2.85 1.26 -1.05
C VAL A 147 1.48 0.63 -0.94
N CYS A 148 1.02 0.01 -2.01
CA CYS A 148 -0.30 -0.60 -2.11
C CYS A 148 -0.24 -2.11 -1.88
N ARG A 149 -0.64 -2.55 -0.69
CA ARG A 149 -0.66 -3.98 -0.37
C ARG A 149 -1.89 -4.68 -0.91
N HIS A 150 -1.68 -5.85 -1.50
CA HIS A 150 -2.73 -6.74 -1.99
C HIS A 150 -3.17 -7.74 -0.89
N GLY A 151 -4.41 -7.61 -0.40
CA GLY A 151 -5.12 -8.56 0.50
C GLY A 151 -4.93 -8.29 2.01
N VAL A 152 -5.93 -8.32 2.91
CA VAL A 152 -7.23 -9.01 2.99
C VAL A 152 -8.25 -8.04 3.61
N SER A 153 -9.47 -8.01 3.05
CA SER A 153 -10.62 -7.34 3.65
C SER A 153 -10.94 -7.93 5.03
N THR A 154 -10.63 -7.20 6.09
CA THR A 154 -11.38 -7.31 7.35
C THR A 154 -12.05 -5.96 7.59
N PRO A 155 -13.37 -5.92 7.82
CA PRO A 155 -14.04 -4.69 8.18
C PRO A 155 -13.82 -4.48 9.68
N GLU A 156 -12.82 -3.69 10.05
CA GLU A 156 -12.73 -3.13 11.41
C GLU A 156 -13.07 -1.63 11.33
N PRO A 157 -13.95 -1.15 12.22
CA PRO A 157 -14.56 0.17 12.10
C PRO A 157 -13.56 1.27 12.46
N PHE A 158 -13.84 2.46 11.92
CA PHE A 158 -13.36 3.74 12.43
C PHE A 158 -13.22 3.75 13.96
N TYR A 159 -12.05 4.10 14.50
CA TYR A 159 -12.00 4.87 15.73
C TYR A 159 -10.73 5.73 15.82
N SER A 160 -10.99 7.03 15.95
CA SER A 160 -10.06 8.05 16.36
C SER A 160 -9.82 7.98 17.88
N SER A 161 -8.58 8.31 18.27
CA SER A 161 -8.15 8.65 19.63
C SER A 161 -8.12 7.52 20.69
N GLY A 162 -7.02 7.49 21.45
CA GLY A 162 -6.99 6.86 22.78
C GLY A 162 -6.07 5.66 22.90
N ARG A 163 -4.99 5.86 23.67
CA ARG A 163 -4.06 4.86 24.23
C ARG A 163 -4.75 3.52 24.56
N ARG A 164 -4.25 2.42 23.99
CA ARG A 164 -3.75 1.28 24.78
C ARG A 164 -3.06 0.20 23.93
N LEU A 165 -2.02 -0.33 24.56
CA LEU A 165 -1.25 -1.53 24.28
C LEU A 165 -2.05 -2.67 23.63
N CYS A 166 -1.61 -3.12 22.46
CA CYS A 166 -1.74 -4.51 22.03
C CYS A 166 -0.37 -5.01 21.56
N GLY A 167 0.20 -5.92 22.33
CA GLY A 167 1.36 -6.70 21.94
C GLY A 167 0.97 -7.87 21.05
N LEU A 168 1.93 -8.26 20.21
CA LEU A 168 2.08 -9.55 19.52
C LEU A 168 0.84 -10.11 18.79
N ARG A 169 0.75 -9.83 17.49
CA ARG A 169 0.56 -10.82 16.41
C ARG A 169 0.63 -10.15 15.03
N GLY A 170 1.51 -10.69 14.16
CA GLY A 170 1.50 -10.51 12.70
C GLY A 170 1.61 -9.07 12.19
N GLN A 171 2.80 -8.47 12.22
CA GLN A 171 3.05 -7.23 11.47
C GLN A 171 3.58 -7.56 10.08
N PRO A 172 2.80 -7.34 9.01
CA PRO A 172 3.40 -7.17 7.69
C PRO A 172 4.09 -5.80 7.68
N ILE A 173 5.37 -5.77 7.30
CA ILE A 173 6.28 -4.61 7.28
C ILE A 173 5.72 -3.48 6.40
N ALA A 174 4.95 -2.53 6.94
CA ALA A 174 4.58 -1.36 6.17
C ALA A 174 5.83 -0.46 6.06
N THR A 175 6.62 -0.64 5.00
CA THR A 175 7.65 0.32 4.64
C THR A 175 6.99 1.49 3.92
N SER A 176 6.42 2.41 4.69
CA SER A 176 6.40 3.80 4.26
C SER A 176 7.83 4.31 4.44
N ALA A 177 8.58 4.42 3.35
CA ALA A 177 9.78 5.23 3.36
C ALA A 177 9.31 6.68 3.38
N CYS A 178 9.35 7.32 4.55
CA CYS A 178 9.55 8.76 4.56
C CYS A 178 10.90 9.05 3.85
#